data_AF-A0A2Y9RSL9-F1
#
_entry.id   AF-A0A2Y9RSL9-F1
#
_cell.length_a   1.000
_cell.length_b   1.000
_cell.length_c   1.000
_cell.angle_alpha   90.00
_cell.angle_beta   90.00
_cell.angle_gamma   90.00
#
_symmetry.space_group_name_H-M   'P 1'
#
loop_
_entity.id
_entity.type
_entity.pdbx_description
1 polymer ?
#
loop_
_entity_poly.entity_id
_entity_poly.type
_entity_poly.pdbx_seq_one_letter_code
_entity_poly.pdbx_strand_id
1 'polypeptide(L)'
;MWGGRAGALLRVWGLWPSWVPGRRPLSCNAASQARSNSPRCWKCGGSPGGPMGEDVLFCPQCRALQPPDPTRDYFSLMDCNRSFRVDTTKLQHRYQQLQRLVHPDFFSRRSQTEKDFSEKHSTLVNDAYKTLLAPLSRGLYLVS
;
A
#
# COMPACT_ATOMS: atom_id res chain seq x y z
N MET A 1 66.25 -34.46 -37.24
CA MET A 1 67.58 -33.89 -37.53
C MET A 1 67.56 -32.43 -37.10
N TRP A 2 68.47 -32.06 -36.19
CA TRP A 2 68.92 -30.72 -35.81
C TRP A 2 67.86 -29.87 -35.07
N GLY A 3 68.07 -29.38 -33.86
CA GLY A 3 69.31 -28.94 -33.23
C GLY A 3 69.30 -27.42 -33.17
N GLY A 4 69.26 -26.83 -31.97
CA GLY A 4 69.32 -25.37 -31.83
C GLY A 4 69.20 -24.90 -30.38
N ARG A 5 70.35 -24.84 -29.68
CA ARG A 5 70.53 -24.25 -28.35
C ARG A 5 70.72 -22.73 -28.48
N ALA A 6 70.21 -21.96 -27.53
CA ALA A 6 70.78 -20.73 -26.94
C ALA A 6 69.70 -20.12 -26.03
N GLY A 7 69.94 -19.50 -24.88
CA GLY A 7 71.15 -19.13 -24.18
C GLY A 7 70.70 -18.67 -22.79
N ALA A 8 71.60 -18.79 -21.83
CA ALA A 8 71.38 -18.55 -20.41
C ALA A 8 71.33 -17.05 -20.05
N LEU A 9 71.18 -16.82 -18.73
CA LEU A 9 71.56 -15.62 -17.95
C LEU A 9 70.41 -14.63 -17.73
N LEU A 10 70.07 -14.15 -16.52
CA LEU A 10 70.74 -14.11 -15.22
C LEU A 10 69.73 -14.06 -14.07
N ARG A 11 70.20 -14.63 -12.96
CA ARG A 11 69.95 -14.36 -11.54
C ARG A 11 69.32 -12.99 -11.23
N VAL A 12 68.46 -12.96 -10.21
CA VAL A 12 68.85 -12.50 -8.86
C VAL A 12 67.76 -12.88 -7.86
N TRP A 13 68.19 -13.49 -6.75
CA TRP A 13 67.39 -13.73 -5.56
C TRP A 13 67.06 -12.41 -4.86
N GLY A 14 65.85 -12.30 -4.32
CA GLY A 14 65.47 -11.15 -3.51
C GLY A 14 64.18 -11.39 -2.70
N LEU A 15 64.34 -12.10 -1.59
CA LEU A 15 63.72 -11.80 -0.29
C LEU A 15 62.17 -11.90 -0.18
N TRP A 16 61.73 -12.93 0.54
CA TRP A 16 60.45 -12.94 1.25
C TRP A 16 60.38 -11.79 2.26
N PRO A 17 59.17 -11.23 2.46
CA PRO A 17 58.63 -11.20 3.81
C PRO A 17 57.25 -11.84 3.91
N SER A 18 57.09 -12.55 5.01
CA SER A 18 55.93 -13.20 5.56
C SER A 18 54.94 -12.22 6.23
N TRP A 19 53.66 -12.64 6.29
CA TRP A 19 52.50 -12.19 7.12
C TRP A 19 51.48 -11.21 6.48
N VAL A 20 50.29 -11.70 6.05
CA VAL A 20 48.97 -11.84 6.78
C VAL A 20 48.16 -10.52 6.71
N PRO A 21 46.80 -10.45 6.56
CA PRO A 21 45.74 -11.46 6.66
C PRO A 21 44.76 -11.54 5.47
N GLY A 22 43.93 -12.58 5.50
CA GLY A 22 42.99 -12.97 4.46
C GLY A 22 41.93 -11.91 4.07
N ARG A 23 41.65 -11.88 2.77
CA ARG A 23 40.44 -11.25 2.24
C ARG A 23 39.24 -12.08 2.68
N ARG A 24 38.52 -11.60 3.69
CA ARG A 24 37.12 -12.00 3.89
C ARG A 24 36.35 -11.64 2.62
N PRO A 25 35.54 -12.54 2.05
CA PRO A 25 34.52 -12.12 1.09
C PRO A 25 33.66 -11.08 1.80
N LEU A 26 33.48 -9.92 1.18
CA LEU A 26 32.43 -8.99 1.56
C LEU A 26 31.11 -9.74 1.34
N SER A 27 30.61 -10.34 2.42
CA SER A 27 29.24 -10.84 2.50
C SER A 27 28.34 -9.61 2.43
N CYS A 28 27.95 -9.24 1.22
CA CYS A 28 26.83 -8.35 1.00
C CYS A 28 25.56 -9.10 1.43
N ASN A 29 25.30 -9.12 2.74
CA ASN A 29 23.94 -9.30 3.22
C ASN A 29 23.16 -8.02 2.88
N ALA A 30 22.87 -7.87 1.60
CA ALA A 30 21.77 -7.08 1.09
C ALA A 30 20.48 -7.77 1.54
N ALA A 31 20.16 -7.65 2.82
CA ALA A 31 18.78 -7.80 3.28
C ALA A 31 18.26 -6.38 3.48
N SER A 32 17.97 -5.75 2.34
CA SER A 32 17.12 -4.57 2.27
C SER A 32 15.88 -4.88 3.11
N GLN A 33 15.78 -4.30 4.30
CA GLN A 33 14.50 -4.22 4.99
C GLN A 33 13.66 -3.26 4.16
N ALA A 34 13.05 -3.80 3.10
CA ALA A 34 11.87 -3.20 2.52
C ALA A 34 10.84 -3.23 3.65
N ARG A 35 10.77 -2.14 4.43
CA ARG A 35 9.61 -1.84 5.26
C ARG A 35 8.43 -1.80 4.30
N SER A 36 7.73 -2.91 4.18
CA SER A 36 6.37 -2.92 3.69
C SER A 36 5.59 -2.02 4.65
N ASN A 37 5.44 -0.74 4.30
CA ASN A 37 4.67 0.26 5.03
C ASN A 37 3.17 -0.04 4.86
N SER A 38 2.76 -1.25 5.26
CA SER A 38 1.35 -1.61 5.30
C SER A 38 0.67 -0.78 6.38
N PRO A 39 -0.43 -0.08 6.07
CA PRO A 39 -1.10 0.78 7.04
C PRO A 39 -1.58 -0.06 8.22
N ARG A 40 -1.06 0.22 9.42
CA ARG A 40 -1.42 -0.49 10.65
C ARG A 40 -2.70 0.10 11.23
N CYS A 41 -3.46 -0.71 11.94
CA CYS A 41 -4.62 -0.21 12.68
C CYS A 41 -4.20 0.84 13.71
N TRP A 42 -4.85 2.00 13.69
CA TRP A 42 -4.56 3.11 14.61
C TRP A 42 -4.84 2.77 16.09
N LYS A 43 -5.71 1.77 16.36
CA LYS A 43 -6.11 1.41 17.73
C LYS A 43 -5.30 0.24 18.30
N CYS A 44 -5.17 -0.87 17.57
CA CYS A 44 -4.50 -2.08 18.06
C CYS A 44 -3.10 -2.32 17.45
N GLY A 45 -2.69 -1.55 16.45
CA GLY A 45 -1.41 -1.78 15.74
C GLY A 45 -1.39 -3.04 14.87
N GLY A 46 -2.52 -3.72 14.71
CA GLY A 46 -2.68 -4.89 13.85
C GLY A 46 -2.35 -4.59 12.39
N SER A 47 -1.74 -5.56 11.70
CA SER A 47 -1.60 -5.52 10.25
C SER A 47 -2.98 -5.63 9.59
N PRO A 48 -3.23 -5.00 8.44
CA PRO A 48 -4.45 -5.19 7.68
C PRO A 48 -4.44 -6.65 7.20
N GLY A 49 -5.24 -7.50 7.84
CA GLY A 49 -5.37 -8.91 7.51
C GLY A 49 -6.61 -9.16 6.66
N GLY A 50 -6.45 -9.83 5.52
CA GLY A 50 -7.55 -10.36 4.71
C GLY A 50 -7.80 -9.66 3.37
N PRO A 51 -8.46 -10.35 2.41
CA PRO A 51 -8.45 -10.00 0.99
C PRO A 51 -9.18 -8.68 0.69
N MET A 52 -8.76 -8.01 -0.38
CA MET A 52 -9.37 -6.78 -0.91
C MET A 52 -10.84 -7.04 -1.26
N GLY A 53 -11.76 -6.55 -0.41
CA GLY A 53 -13.21 -6.70 -0.54
C GLY A 53 -13.92 -5.80 0.47
N GLU A 54 -15.25 -5.68 0.37
CA GLU A 54 -16.10 -4.62 0.94
C GLU A 54 -15.98 -4.34 2.47
N ASP A 55 -15.33 -5.22 3.24
CA ASP A 55 -15.13 -5.16 4.69
C ASP A 55 -13.90 -4.33 5.16
N VAL A 56 -13.42 -3.37 4.36
CA VAL A 56 -12.19 -2.59 4.66
C VAL A 56 -12.38 -1.50 5.73
N LEU A 57 -13.61 -1.15 6.09
CA LEU A 57 -13.89 0.00 6.95
C LEU A 57 -13.50 -0.25 8.42
N PHE A 58 -13.56 -1.49 8.90
CA PHE A 58 -13.33 -1.83 10.30
C PHE A 58 -12.13 -2.74 10.47
N CYS A 59 -11.38 -2.55 11.55
CA CYS A 59 -10.29 -3.45 11.88
C CYS A 59 -10.82 -4.87 12.19
N PRO A 60 -10.29 -5.94 11.58
CA PRO A 60 -10.75 -7.30 11.86
C PRO A 60 -10.43 -7.77 13.29
N GLN A 61 -9.40 -7.18 13.92
CA GLN A 61 -8.96 -7.59 15.27
C GLN A 61 -9.71 -6.86 16.39
N CYS A 62 -9.89 -5.55 16.28
CA CYS A 62 -10.46 -4.72 17.36
C CYS A 62 -11.77 -4.01 16.97
N ARG A 63 -12.25 -4.21 15.74
CA ARG A 63 -13.49 -3.63 15.18
C ARG A 63 -13.55 -2.10 15.21
N ALA A 64 -12.42 -1.42 15.38
CA ALA A 64 -12.34 0.03 15.30
C ALA A 64 -12.54 0.52 13.87
N LEU A 65 -13.30 1.60 13.69
CA LEU A 65 -13.43 2.26 12.38
C LEU A 65 -12.06 2.79 11.94
N GLN A 66 -11.60 2.39 10.75
CA GLN A 66 -10.32 2.80 10.19
C GLN A 66 -10.44 4.14 9.43
N PRO A 67 -9.35 4.91 9.28
CA PRO A 67 -9.37 6.10 8.44
C PRO A 67 -9.73 5.76 6.98
N PRO A 68 -10.39 6.67 6.24
CA PRO A 68 -10.63 6.48 4.82
C PRO A 68 -9.33 6.42 4.03
N ASP A 69 -9.30 5.56 3.01
CA ASP A 69 -8.19 5.47 2.07
C ASP A 69 -8.25 6.63 1.06
N PRO A 70 -7.26 7.54 1.05
CA PRO A 70 -7.26 8.68 0.13
C PRO A 70 -7.01 8.28 -1.33
N THR A 71 -6.52 7.06 -1.59
CA THR A 71 -6.22 6.58 -2.95
C THR A 71 -7.41 5.86 -3.59
N ARG A 72 -8.45 5.55 -2.82
CA ARG A 72 -9.64 4.84 -3.30
C ARG A 72 -10.53 5.78 -4.11
N ASP A 73 -10.81 5.40 -5.36
CA ASP A 73 -11.69 6.16 -6.24
C ASP A 73 -13.19 6.00 -5.89
N TYR A 74 -14.04 6.90 -6.41
CA TYR A 74 -15.48 6.90 -6.13
C TYR A 74 -16.22 5.69 -6.69
N PHE A 75 -15.82 5.16 -7.84
CA PHE A 75 -16.44 3.97 -8.42
C PHE A 75 -16.14 2.73 -7.57
N SER A 76 -14.88 2.59 -7.13
CA SER A 76 -14.45 1.55 -6.19
C SER A 76 -15.10 1.70 -4.81
N LEU A 77 -15.34 2.92 -4.33
CA LEU A 77 -16.09 3.15 -3.09
C LEU A 77 -17.56 2.73 -3.23
N MET A 78 -18.16 3.08 -4.36
CA MET A 78 -19.57 2.82 -4.69
C MET A 78 -19.82 1.44 -5.33
N ASP A 79 -18.82 0.55 -5.29
CA ASP A 79 -18.91 -0.82 -5.79
C ASP A 79 -19.51 -0.90 -7.21
N CYS A 80 -18.97 -0.09 -8.12
CA CYS A 80 -19.40 -0.06 -9.51
C CYS A 80 -18.21 0.08 -10.45
N ASN A 81 -18.41 -0.32 -11.71
CA ASN A 81 -17.38 -0.19 -12.73
C ASN A 81 -17.10 1.28 -13.04
N ARG A 82 -15.83 1.62 -13.27
CA ARG A 82 -15.41 2.94 -13.79
C ARG A 82 -15.94 3.13 -15.22
N SER A 83 -17.18 3.60 -15.32
CA SER A 83 -17.90 3.81 -16.57
C SER A 83 -18.84 5.00 -16.44
N PHE A 84 -19.09 5.69 -17.55
CA PHE A 84 -20.09 6.75 -17.58
C PHE A 84 -21.51 6.20 -17.34
N ARG A 85 -21.79 4.96 -17.76
CA ARG A 85 -23.08 4.30 -17.53
C ARG A 85 -23.07 3.66 -16.15
N VAL A 86 -23.75 4.30 -15.19
CA VAL A 86 -23.92 3.83 -13.81
C VAL A 86 -25.40 3.54 -13.56
N ASP A 87 -25.67 2.39 -12.93
CA ASP A 87 -26.99 2.04 -12.42
C ASP A 87 -27.27 2.82 -11.14
N THR A 88 -28.15 3.82 -11.21
CA THR A 88 -28.47 4.70 -10.09
C THR A 88 -29.19 3.99 -8.95
N THR A 89 -29.89 2.88 -9.23
CA THR A 89 -30.59 2.10 -8.20
C THR A 89 -29.59 1.35 -7.33
N LYS A 90 -28.60 0.69 -7.95
CA LYS A 90 -27.47 0.06 -7.23
C LYS A 90 -26.62 1.09 -6.50
N LEU A 91 -26.38 2.25 -7.13
CA LEU A 91 -25.64 3.34 -6.52
C LEU A 91 -26.32 3.83 -5.22
N GLN A 92 -27.63 4.03 -5.25
CA GLN A 92 -28.40 4.44 -4.07
C GLN A 92 -28.42 3.36 -2.99
N HIS A 93 -28.57 2.09 -3.38
CA HIS A 93 -28.51 0.98 -2.43
C HIS A 93 -27.15 0.92 -1.73
N ARG A 94 -26.06 1.03 -2.49
CA ARG A 94 -24.71 1.05 -1.94
C ARG A 94 -24.47 2.23 -1.02
N TYR A 95 -24.92 3.42 -1.41
CA TYR A 95 -24.87 4.62 -0.57
C TYR A 95 -25.53 4.38 0.79
N GLN A 96 -26.73 3.81 0.83
CA GLN A 96 -27.44 3.52 2.07
C GLN A 96 -26.71 2.47 2.92
N GLN A 97 -26.14 1.44 2.31
CA GLN A 97 -25.33 0.44 3.03
C GLN A 97 -24.13 1.09 3.71
N LEU A 98 -23.36 1.91 3.00
CA LEU A 98 -22.20 2.60 3.55
C LEU A 98 -22.60 3.55 4.67
N GLN A 99 -23.66 4.36 4.48
CA GLN A 99 -24.12 5.28 5.51
C GLN A 99 -24.56 4.56 6.79
N ARG A 100 -25.22 3.40 6.70
CA ARG A 100 -25.54 2.58 7.90
C ARG A 100 -24.30 2.13 8.68
N LEU A 101 -23.14 2.03 8.02
CA LEU A 101 -21.88 1.63 8.64
C LEU A 101 -21.12 2.82 9.23
N VAL A 102 -21.18 4.00 8.62
CA VAL A 102 -20.28 5.12 8.92
C VAL A 102 -20.96 6.41 9.37
N HIS A 103 -22.29 6.50 9.39
CA HIS A 103 -22.97 7.75 9.71
C HIS A 103 -22.70 8.20 11.17
N PRO A 104 -22.39 9.50 11.42
CA PRO A 104 -22.01 10.03 12.73
C PRO A 104 -22.98 9.73 13.89
N ASP A 105 -24.26 9.60 13.60
CA ASP A 105 -25.28 9.26 14.59
C ASP A 105 -24.96 7.97 15.36
N PHE A 106 -24.38 6.97 14.68
CA PHE A 106 -23.99 5.69 15.28
C PHE A 106 -22.70 5.78 16.11
N PHE A 107 -21.94 6.86 15.97
CA PHE A 107 -20.66 7.10 16.64
C PHE A 107 -20.73 8.16 17.74
N SER A 108 -21.91 8.72 18.01
CA SER A 108 -22.15 9.75 19.05
C SER A 108 -21.60 9.40 20.44
N ARG A 109 -21.59 8.11 20.81
CA ARG A 109 -21.06 7.58 22.10
C ARG A 109 -19.68 6.93 21.99
N ARG A 110 -19.01 7.00 20.83
CA ARG A 110 -17.68 6.41 20.58
C ARG A 110 -16.56 7.40 20.94
N SER A 111 -15.30 6.95 20.80
CA SER A 111 -14.15 7.82 21.02
C SER A 111 -14.11 8.97 20.00
N GLN A 112 -13.44 10.07 20.35
CA GLN A 112 -13.32 11.22 19.44
C GLN A 112 -12.71 10.81 18.09
N THR A 113 -11.68 9.97 18.10
CA THR A 113 -11.04 9.46 16.88
C THR A 113 -12.01 8.69 15.97
N GLU A 114 -12.91 7.87 16.54
CA GLU A 114 -13.93 7.17 15.74
C GLU A 114 -15.01 8.12 15.21
N LYS A 115 -15.37 9.16 15.98
CA LYS A 115 -16.27 10.22 15.50
C LYS A 115 -15.68 10.96 14.31
N ASP A 116 -14.41 11.34 14.39
CA ASP A 116 -13.71 12.05 13.32
C ASP A 116 -13.61 11.20 12.05
N PHE A 117 -13.35 9.89 12.18
CA PHE A 117 -13.33 8.99 11.04
C PHE A 117 -14.72 8.75 10.46
N SER A 118 -15.75 8.64 11.31
CA SER A 118 -17.14 8.50 10.90
C SER A 118 -17.59 9.71 10.07
N GLU A 119 -17.28 10.92 10.52
CA GLU A 119 -17.56 12.15 9.77
C GLU A 119 -16.84 12.16 8.42
N LYS A 120 -15.53 11.87 8.40
CA LYS A 120 -14.74 11.82 7.16
C LYS A 120 -15.29 10.80 6.15
N HIS A 121 -15.64 9.59 6.61
CA HIS A 121 -16.25 8.57 5.76
C HIS A 121 -17.62 9.01 5.24
N SER A 122 -18.48 9.56 6.09
CA SER A 122 -19.81 10.03 5.67
C SER A 122 -19.71 11.12 4.60
N THR A 123 -18.79 12.07 4.76
CA THR A 123 -18.51 13.10 3.76
C THR A 123 -18.03 12.49 2.44
N LEU A 124 -17.05 11.58 2.48
CA LEU A 124 -16.53 10.92 1.28
C LEU A 124 -17.61 10.11 0.54
N VAL A 125 -18.46 9.40 1.29
CA VAL A 125 -19.59 8.63 0.74
C VAL A 125 -20.63 9.56 0.11
N ASN A 126 -20.92 10.70 0.73
CA ASN A 126 -21.83 11.71 0.18
C ASN A 126 -21.28 12.32 -1.12
N ASP A 127 -20.00 12.66 -1.14
CA ASP A 127 -19.35 13.27 -2.29
C ASP A 127 -19.29 12.31 -3.46
N ALA A 128 -18.89 11.05 -3.22
CA ALA A 128 -18.91 10.00 -4.24
C ALA A 128 -20.33 9.79 -4.79
N TYR A 129 -21.35 9.74 -3.92
CA TYR A 129 -22.72 9.52 -4.35
C TYR A 129 -23.23 10.67 -5.22
N LYS A 130 -23.07 11.92 -4.76
CA LYS A 130 -23.49 13.11 -5.52
C LYS A 130 -22.75 13.21 -6.86
N THR A 131 -21.44 12.97 -6.85
CA THR A 131 -20.59 13.03 -8.05
C THR A 131 -21.02 12.00 -9.07
N LEU A 132 -21.22 10.76 -8.65
CA LEU A 132 -21.63 9.69 -9.54
C LEU A 132 -23.12 9.72 -9.87
N LEU A 133 -23.98 10.38 -9.11
CA LEU A 133 -25.42 10.45 -9.40
C LEU A 133 -25.70 11.34 -10.61
N ALA A 134 -25.12 12.53 -10.67
CA ALA A 134 -25.37 13.49 -11.75
C ALA A 134 -24.46 13.21 -12.97
N PRO A 135 -25.01 13.13 -14.21
CA PRO A 135 -24.23 12.81 -15.40
C PRO A 135 -23.05 13.77 -15.66
N LEU A 136 -23.25 15.07 -15.43
CA LEU A 136 -22.21 16.08 -15.66
C LEU A 136 -21.00 15.89 -14.73
N SER A 137 -21.23 15.83 -13.41
CA SER A 137 -20.17 15.61 -12.42
C SER A 137 -19.49 14.26 -12.61
N ARG A 138 -20.25 13.22 -12.97
CA ARG A 138 -19.71 11.89 -13.28
C ARG A 138 -18.76 11.94 -14.48
N GLY A 139 -19.14 12.64 -15.55
CA GLY A 139 -18.31 12.81 -16.73
C GLY A 139 -16.99 13.53 -16.42
N LEU A 140 -17.07 14.63 -15.66
CA LEU A 140 -15.88 15.39 -15.22
C LEU A 140 -14.96 14.54 -14.34
N TYR A 141 -15.51 13.77 -13.40
CA TYR A 141 -14.73 12.88 -12.54
C TYR A 141 -14.09 11.71 -13.30
N LEU A 142 -14.69 11.25 -14.40
CA LEU A 142 -14.15 10.13 -15.15
C LEU A 142 -12.87 10.51 -15.92
N VAL A 143 -12.74 11.78 -16.30
CA VAL A 143 -11.61 12.33 -17.08
C VAL A 143 -10.55 13.03 -16.22
N SER A 144 -10.81 13.23 -14.92
CA SER A 144 -9.81 13.66 -13.93
C SER A 144 -8.87 12.52 -13.56
#